data_AF-A0A067SZ34-F1
#
_entry.id   AF-A0A067SZ34-F1
#
_cell.length_a   1.000
_cell.length_b   1.000
_cell.length_c   1.000
_cell.angle_alpha   90.00
_cell.angle_beta   90.00
_cell.angle_gamma   90.00
#
_symmetry.space_group_name_H-M   'P 1'
#
loop_
_entity.id
_entity.type
_entity.pdbx_description
1 polymer ?
#
loop_
_entity_poly.entity_id
_entity_poly.type
_entity_poly.pdbx_seq_one_letter_code
_entity_poly.pdbx_strand_id
1 'polypeptide(L)'
;MLTRIQRCRCRPLEPLRRQYTTTPYDGTYKKLRAYPFVMNPETAKRALAKWSWMFSGRADKMLTSVLADFLPFDYHRPTRFSAVYFPAWIINAEVEAAEMTYENSRQKGNAIFRNTYVPGSDVPFLSAARLWPRELDTVEPEPFAEPLLTQHGEEVQCIPFTTSPFSILDIAASSKDSSWSITRDLQVSPSSLKTSLFSAYPVLLPLYLAQYKVESTETSQDSVTFLIQAHSDSGAIMTERLQDLDEGPGIAFKALNEFGLTTEFDLDSEVLNLSFLTQSRVRLDGVWLRPSSDTAHMIADWLDNRMGLHRNIEKLASIGQLESDDDPRIREMTSEEQNSLDQYFNVTTELTTLRRIYDAMANAQEHNTVVLTTSEGRSSKLERDDEATASLKPRLNELQQRREDLTPLWWREWEAASSSKPEPSSQQ
;
A
#
# COMPACT_ATOMS: atom_id res chain seq x y z
N MET A 1 34.75 -34.37 -27.02
CA MET A 1 34.35 -33.87 -25.70
C MET A 1 32.86 -33.56 -25.75
N LEU A 2 32.03 -34.44 -25.20
CA LEU A 2 30.57 -34.28 -25.13
C LEU A 2 30.21 -33.69 -23.76
N THR A 3 29.71 -32.46 -23.76
CA THR A 3 29.28 -31.73 -22.56
C THR A 3 27.98 -32.35 -22.04
N ARG A 4 28.05 -33.00 -20.88
CA ARG A 4 26.88 -33.49 -20.14
C ARG A 4 26.07 -32.30 -19.63
N ILE A 5 24.90 -32.06 -20.22
CA ILE A 5 23.89 -31.17 -19.67
C ILE A 5 23.28 -31.86 -18.45
N GLN A 6 23.68 -31.45 -17.25
CA GLN A 6 23.01 -31.85 -16.01
C GLN A 6 21.64 -31.16 -15.97
N ARG A 7 20.57 -31.92 -16.26
CA ARG A 7 19.20 -31.49 -15.98
C ARG A 7 19.02 -31.42 -14.46
N CYS A 8 18.93 -30.21 -13.91
CA CYS A 8 18.46 -30.00 -12.55
C CYS A 8 17.05 -30.59 -12.43
N ARG A 9 16.90 -31.64 -11.61
CA ARG A 9 15.59 -32.14 -11.21
C ARG A 9 15.02 -31.16 -10.18
N CYS A 10 14.15 -30.25 -10.61
CA CYS A 10 13.28 -29.53 -9.69
C CYS A 10 12.47 -30.59 -8.91
N ARG A 11 12.62 -30.61 -7.58
CA ARG A 11 11.74 -31.43 -6.74
C ARG A 11 10.34 -30.81 -6.82
N PRO A 12 9.29 -31.59 -7.10
CA PRO A 12 7.93 -31.09 -6.97
C PRO A 12 7.75 -30.60 -5.53
N LEU A 13 7.32 -29.34 -5.38
CA LEU A 13 6.93 -28.79 -4.08
C LEU A 13 5.79 -29.68 -3.56
N GLU A 14 6.01 -30.35 -2.43
CA GLU A 14 4.92 -31.04 -1.75
C GLU A 14 3.80 -30.03 -1.51
N PRO A 15 2.53 -30.38 -1.79
CA PRO A 15 1.42 -29.49 -1.49
C PRO A 15 1.45 -29.27 0.03
N LEU A 16 1.98 -28.12 0.45
CA LEU A 16 1.92 -27.65 1.82
C LEU A 16 0.46 -27.80 2.23
N ARG A 17 0.21 -28.76 3.13
CA ARG A 17 -1.09 -28.98 3.74
C ARG A 17 -1.29 -27.78 4.67
N ARG A 18 -1.68 -26.64 4.09
CA ARG A 18 -1.85 -25.37 4.79
C ARG A 18 -2.94 -25.60 5.84
N GLN A 19 -2.53 -25.74 7.08
CA GLN A 19 -3.42 -25.73 8.22
C GLN A 19 -3.74 -24.27 8.49
N TYR A 20 -4.78 -23.77 7.83
CA TYR A 20 -5.39 -22.52 8.26
C TYR A 20 -6.15 -22.82 9.54
N THR A 21 -5.82 -22.12 10.63
CA THR A 21 -6.60 -22.18 11.86
C THR A 21 -7.90 -21.45 11.62
N THR A 22 -9.01 -21.95 12.17
CA THR A 22 -10.32 -21.31 12.06
C THR A 22 -10.43 -20.06 12.94
N THR A 23 -9.54 -19.91 13.93
CA THR A 23 -9.53 -18.77 14.85
C THR A 23 -8.13 -18.20 15.13
N PRO A 24 -7.40 -17.72 14.10
CA PRO A 24 -6.03 -17.23 14.29
C PRO A 24 -5.93 -15.98 15.18
N TYR A 25 -7.06 -15.32 15.51
CA TYR A 25 -7.06 -14.03 16.20
C TYR A 25 -7.76 -14.04 17.56
N ASP A 26 -8.15 -15.20 18.09
CA ASP A 26 -8.93 -15.28 19.34
C ASP A 26 -8.19 -14.59 20.50
N GLY A 27 -8.69 -13.42 20.91
CA GLY A 27 -8.24 -12.65 22.08
C GLY A 27 -6.96 -11.84 21.91
N THR A 28 -6.17 -12.08 20.85
CA THR A 28 -4.87 -11.44 20.64
C THR A 28 -4.97 -10.05 20.03
N TYR A 29 -5.94 -9.85 19.13
CA TYR A 29 -6.12 -8.60 18.40
C TYR A 29 -7.50 -7.99 18.71
N LYS A 30 -7.56 -7.13 19.74
CA LYS A 30 -8.81 -6.49 20.19
C LYS A 30 -9.28 -5.36 19.27
N LYS A 31 -8.34 -4.74 18.56
CA LYS A 31 -8.53 -3.59 17.68
C LYS A 31 -8.75 -3.99 16.22
N LEU A 32 -8.75 -5.29 15.94
CA LEU A 32 -8.92 -5.84 14.60
C LEU A 32 -10.30 -5.53 14.04
N ARG A 33 -10.32 -4.91 12.86
CA ARG A 33 -11.54 -4.67 12.10
C ARG A 33 -11.53 -5.51 10.81
N ALA A 34 -12.69 -5.70 10.21
CA ALA A 34 -12.82 -6.47 8.96
C ALA A 34 -13.87 -5.84 8.06
N TYR A 35 -13.60 -5.85 6.75
CA TYR A 35 -14.61 -5.49 5.77
C TYR A 35 -15.49 -6.71 5.46
N PRO A 36 -16.82 -6.58 5.41
CA PRO A 36 -17.69 -7.70 5.06
C PRO A 36 -17.54 -8.07 3.58
N PHE A 37 -17.87 -9.33 3.24
CA PHE A 37 -18.05 -9.75 1.86
C PHE A 37 -19.34 -9.14 1.33
N VAL A 38 -19.20 -8.17 0.43
CA VAL A 38 -20.33 -7.60 -0.32
C VAL A 38 -20.64 -8.49 -1.53
N MET A 39 -19.60 -8.92 -2.25
CA MET A 39 -19.75 -9.79 -3.40
C MET A 39 -20.11 -11.21 -2.97
N ASN A 40 -21.11 -11.82 -3.63
CA ASN A 40 -21.43 -13.22 -3.40
C ASN A 40 -20.51 -14.18 -4.19
N PRO A 41 -20.38 -15.46 -3.78
CA PRO A 41 -19.46 -16.43 -4.40
C PRO A 41 -19.71 -16.69 -5.89
N GLU A 42 -20.97 -16.74 -6.33
CA GLU A 42 -21.29 -17.03 -7.74
C GLU A 42 -20.97 -15.85 -8.66
N THR A 43 -21.20 -14.61 -8.20
CA THR A 43 -20.77 -13.40 -8.89
C THR A 43 -19.25 -13.39 -9.06
N ALA A 44 -18.50 -13.71 -8.00
CA ALA A 44 -17.05 -13.80 -8.04
C ALA A 44 -16.56 -14.84 -9.06
N LYS A 45 -17.12 -16.06 -9.02
CA LYS A 45 -16.76 -17.13 -9.97
C LYS A 45 -17.00 -16.72 -11.43
N ARG A 46 -18.12 -16.05 -11.73
CA ARG A 46 -18.42 -15.53 -13.07
C ARG A 46 -17.44 -14.44 -13.50
N ALA A 47 -17.16 -13.48 -12.62
CA ALA A 47 -16.23 -12.39 -12.90
C ALA A 47 -14.82 -12.94 -13.22
N LEU A 48 -14.35 -13.93 -12.46
CA LEU A 48 -13.07 -14.60 -12.68
C LEU A 48 -13.04 -15.44 -13.97
N ALA A 49 -14.14 -16.07 -14.34
CA ALA A 49 -14.24 -16.90 -15.54
C ALA A 49 -14.00 -16.12 -16.85
N LYS A 50 -14.25 -14.80 -16.83
CA LYS A 50 -13.96 -13.89 -17.95
C LYS A 50 -12.48 -13.80 -18.27
N TRP A 51 -11.62 -13.98 -17.28
CA TRP A 51 -10.17 -13.88 -17.43
C TRP A 51 -9.53 -15.25 -17.52
N SER A 52 -10.08 -16.26 -16.83
CA SER A 52 -9.48 -17.59 -16.75
C SER A 52 -9.23 -18.28 -18.09
N TRP A 53 -10.02 -17.99 -19.13
CA TRP A 53 -9.81 -18.57 -20.47
C TRP A 53 -8.49 -18.11 -21.11
N MET A 54 -8.04 -16.88 -20.86
CA MET A 54 -6.77 -16.35 -21.38
C MET A 54 -5.57 -17.13 -20.84
N PHE A 55 -5.69 -17.64 -19.62
CA PHE A 55 -4.60 -18.32 -18.91
C PHE A 55 -4.70 -19.84 -18.96
N SER A 56 -5.88 -20.40 -19.24
CA SER A 56 -6.08 -21.85 -19.29
C SER A 56 -5.78 -22.50 -20.64
N GLY A 57 -5.50 -21.71 -21.69
CA GLY A 57 -5.24 -22.22 -23.05
C GLY A 57 -6.50 -22.65 -23.81
N ARG A 58 -7.70 -22.34 -23.27
CA ARG A 58 -9.00 -22.74 -23.82
C ARG A 58 -9.66 -21.60 -24.60
N ALA A 59 -9.11 -21.30 -25.78
CA ALA A 59 -9.65 -20.26 -26.66
C ALA A 59 -11.09 -20.55 -27.12
N ASP A 60 -11.49 -21.83 -27.18
CA ASP A 60 -12.84 -22.28 -27.53
C ASP A 60 -13.93 -21.75 -26.58
N LYS A 61 -13.56 -21.39 -25.35
CA LYS A 61 -14.48 -20.88 -24.31
C LYS A 61 -14.47 -19.35 -24.15
N MET A 62 -13.75 -18.62 -24.99
CA MET A 62 -13.66 -17.16 -24.90
C MET A 62 -15.04 -16.50 -25.00
N LEU A 63 -15.80 -16.81 -26.05
CA LEU A 63 -17.10 -16.18 -26.30
C LEU A 63 -18.13 -16.52 -25.21
N THR A 64 -18.18 -17.77 -24.76
CA THR A 64 -19.13 -18.19 -23.73
C THR A 64 -18.81 -17.56 -22.38
N SER A 65 -17.53 -17.44 -22.02
CA SER A 65 -17.12 -16.77 -20.77
C SER A 65 -17.44 -15.27 -20.76
N VAL A 66 -17.29 -14.55 -21.88
CA VAL A 66 -17.64 -13.12 -21.95
C VAL A 66 -19.16 -12.91 -21.89
N LEU A 67 -19.94 -13.78 -22.53
CA LEU A 67 -21.40 -13.67 -22.56
C LEU A 67 -22.09 -14.18 -21.28
N ALA A 68 -21.39 -14.92 -20.42
CA ALA A 68 -21.94 -15.50 -19.18
C ALA A 68 -22.41 -14.45 -18.15
N ASP A 69 -22.03 -13.19 -18.32
CA ASP A 69 -22.59 -12.08 -17.53
C ASP A 69 -24.04 -11.77 -17.89
N PHE A 70 -24.36 -11.87 -19.19
CA PHE A 70 -25.61 -11.37 -19.74
C PHE A 70 -26.64 -12.49 -19.93
N LEU A 71 -26.16 -13.72 -20.08
CA LEU A 71 -26.97 -14.88 -20.42
C LEU A 71 -26.60 -16.05 -19.50
N PRO A 72 -27.56 -16.94 -19.17
CA PRO A 72 -27.36 -18.07 -18.27
C PRO A 72 -26.57 -19.20 -18.94
N PHE A 73 -25.43 -18.88 -19.54
CA PHE A 73 -24.53 -19.84 -20.14
C PHE A 73 -23.61 -20.47 -19.09
N ASP A 74 -23.21 -21.71 -19.35
CA ASP A 74 -22.16 -22.36 -18.58
C ASP A 74 -20.83 -21.62 -18.78
N TYR A 75 -20.19 -21.29 -17.67
CA TYR A 75 -18.87 -20.65 -17.64
C TYR A 75 -17.81 -21.61 -17.12
N HIS A 76 -16.55 -21.33 -17.42
CA HIS A 76 -15.43 -22.13 -16.90
C HIS A 76 -15.34 -21.93 -15.38
N ARG A 77 -15.71 -22.95 -14.61
CA ARG A 77 -15.63 -22.93 -13.14
C ARG A 77 -14.20 -23.24 -12.65
N PRO A 78 -13.79 -22.64 -11.53
CA PRO A 78 -12.50 -22.97 -10.92
C PRO A 78 -12.50 -24.38 -10.35
N THR A 79 -11.31 -25.00 -10.30
CA THR A 79 -11.10 -26.31 -9.67
C THR A 79 -11.09 -26.22 -8.15
N ARG A 80 -10.68 -25.07 -7.60
CA ARG A 80 -10.76 -24.73 -6.18
C ARG A 80 -11.23 -23.29 -6.01
N PHE A 81 -12.06 -23.06 -5.02
CA PHE A 81 -12.61 -21.75 -4.69
C PHE A 81 -12.70 -21.61 -3.17
N SER A 82 -12.27 -20.48 -2.62
CA SER A 82 -12.26 -20.25 -1.18
C SER A 82 -12.47 -18.77 -0.85
N ALA A 83 -13.29 -18.50 0.18
CA ALA A 83 -13.41 -17.19 0.81
C ALA A 83 -12.29 -17.03 1.84
N VAL A 84 -11.55 -15.92 1.78
CA VAL A 84 -10.45 -15.67 2.70
C VAL A 84 -10.45 -14.22 3.20
N TYR A 85 -10.02 -14.04 4.44
CA TYR A 85 -9.61 -12.75 4.98
C TYR A 85 -8.10 -12.61 4.89
N PHE A 86 -7.64 -11.58 4.18
CA PHE A 86 -6.22 -11.23 4.12
C PHE A 86 -5.92 -10.07 5.08
N PRO A 87 -4.94 -10.22 5.99
CA PRO A 87 -4.61 -9.21 6.97
C PRO A 87 -3.84 -8.06 6.32
N ALA A 88 -4.12 -6.84 6.76
CA ALA A 88 -3.48 -5.63 6.28
C ALA A 88 -3.27 -4.63 7.42
N TRP A 89 -2.23 -3.81 7.27
CA TRP A 89 -1.98 -2.64 8.07
C TRP A 89 -2.24 -1.39 7.23
N ILE A 90 -3.10 -0.52 7.74
CA ILE A 90 -3.31 0.80 7.16
C ILE A 90 -2.51 1.79 8.00
N ILE A 91 -1.52 2.42 7.38
CA ILE A 91 -0.55 3.25 8.07
C ILE A 91 -0.81 4.72 7.74
N ASN A 92 -0.89 5.51 8.81
CA ASN A 92 -0.78 6.95 8.76
C ASN A 92 0.52 7.35 9.46
N ALA A 93 1.36 8.12 8.79
CA ALA A 93 2.64 8.52 9.35
C ALA A 93 3.08 9.91 8.88
N GLU A 94 3.74 10.64 9.78
CA GLU A 94 4.54 11.81 9.46
C GLU A 94 6.02 11.45 9.65
N VAL A 95 6.79 11.53 8.57
CA VAL A 95 8.20 11.14 8.57
C VAL A 95 9.07 12.34 8.20
N GLU A 96 10.03 12.65 9.05
CA GLU A 96 11.06 13.66 8.82
C GLU A 96 12.35 12.99 8.37
N ALA A 97 13.00 13.54 7.36
CA ALA A 97 14.33 13.16 6.93
C ALA A 97 15.30 14.30 7.25
N ALA A 98 16.22 14.08 8.20
CA ALA A 98 17.21 15.09 8.56
C ALA A 98 18.30 15.27 7.50
N GLU A 99 18.59 14.21 6.72
CA GLU A 99 19.59 14.22 5.66
C GLU A 99 19.01 13.67 4.36
N MET A 100 18.67 14.59 3.46
CA MET A 100 18.27 14.27 2.11
C MET A 100 19.10 15.06 1.11
N THR A 101 19.42 14.48 -0.04
CA THR A 101 20.07 15.17 -1.16
C THR A 101 19.09 15.26 -2.33
N TYR A 102 18.82 16.48 -2.80
CA TYR A 102 18.07 16.76 -4.02
C TYR A 102 18.90 17.65 -4.95
N GLU A 103 19.14 17.24 -6.19
CA GLU A 103 19.97 18.00 -7.16
C GLU A 103 21.32 18.45 -6.56
N ASN A 104 21.99 17.54 -5.83
CA ASN A 104 23.25 17.76 -5.09
C ASN A 104 23.17 18.73 -3.89
N SER A 105 21.98 19.21 -3.54
CA SER A 105 21.76 20.08 -2.38
C SER A 105 21.27 19.26 -1.19
N ARG A 106 21.95 19.39 -0.04
CA ARG A 106 21.49 18.76 1.21
C ARG A 106 20.34 19.57 1.81
N GLN A 107 19.23 18.90 2.09
CA GLN A 107 18.01 19.51 2.62
C GLN A 107 17.38 18.59 3.66
N LYS A 108 16.54 19.19 4.51
CA LYS A 108 15.63 18.43 5.38
C LYS A 108 14.32 18.22 4.62
N GLY A 109 13.74 17.04 4.76
CA GLY A 109 12.45 16.69 4.17
C GLY A 109 11.44 16.31 5.25
N ASN A 110 10.16 16.44 4.93
CA ASN A 110 9.06 15.89 5.70
C ASN A 110 8.07 15.27 4.71
N ALA A 111 7.50 14.13 5.05
CA ALA A 111 6.60 13.36 4.22
C ALA A 111 5.39 12.92 5.05
N ILE A 112 4.19 13.11 4.52
CA ILE A 112 2.92 12.74 5.17
C ILE A 112 2.30 11.59 4.39
N PHE A 113 2.32 10.41 5.00
CA PHE A 113 1.69 9.20 4.49
C PHE A 113 0.30 9.07 5.10
N ARG A 114 -0.70 8.84 4.27
CA ARG A 114 -2.08 8.59 4.71
C ARG A 114 -2.62 7.33 4.11
N ASN A 115 -3.36 6.55 4.89
CA ASN A 115 -3.98 5.29 4.50
C ASN A 115 -3.07 4.42 3.62
N THR A 116 -1.77 4.38 3.94
CA THR A 116 -0.81 3.58 3.18
C THR A 116 -0.96 2.12 3.55
N TYR A 117 -1.22 1.28 2.56
CA TYR A 117 -1.44 -0.15 2.73
C TYR A 117 -0.13 -0.91 2.80
N VAL A 118 0.03 -1.67 3.88
CA VAL A 118 1.11 -2.63 4.08
C VAL A 118 0.48 -4.01 4.32
N PRO A 119 0.88 -5.07 3.59
CA PRO A 119 0.39 -6.41 3.84
C PRO A 119 0.68 -6.86 5.28
N GLY A 120 -0.33 -7.41 5.95
CA GLY A 120 -0.18 -8.00 7.28
C GLY A 120 0.42 -9.39 7.25
N SER A 121 0.49 -10.02 6.07
CA SER A 121 1.05 -11.35 5.87
C SER A 121 2.01 -11.40 4.68
N ASP A 122 3.02 -12.25 4.78
CA ASP A 122 4.00 -12.59 3.75
C ASP A 122 3.56 -13.76 2.86
N VAL A 123 2.28 -14.19 2.89
CA VAL A 123 1.82 -15.23 1.96
C VAL A 123 2.13 -14.83 0.51
N PRO A 124 2.91 -15.65 -0.24
CA PRO A 124 3.27 -15.34 -1.62
C PRO A 124 2.05 -15.04 -2.48
N PHE A 125 2.25 -14.26 -3.55
CA PHE A 125 1.19 -13.73 -4.43
C PHE A 125 0.25 -12.72 -3.73
N LEU A 126 -0.35 -13.05 -2.58
CA LEU A 126 -1.27 -12.16 -1.87
C LEU A 126 -0.55 -10.95 -1.27
N SER A 127 0.63 -11.14 -0.69
CA SER A 127 1.42 -10.04 -0.12
C SER A 127 1.87 -9.04 -1.19
N ALA A 128 2.09 -9.51 -2.42
CA ALA A 128 2.47 -8.72 -3.59
C ALA A 128 1.27 -8.07 -4.31
N ALA A 129 0.03 -8.38 -3.92
CA ALA A 129 -1.19 -7.76 -4.46
C ALA A 129 -1.54 -6.39 -3.84
N ARG A 130 -1.98 -5.44 -4.67
CA ARG A 130 -2.39 -4.09 -4.25
C ARG A 130 -3.83 -4.08 -3.72
N LEU A 131 -4.05 -4.61 -2.52
CA LEU A 131 -5.40 -4.92 -2.06
C LEU A 131 -6.20 -3.75 -1.44
N TRP A 132 -5.69 -2.53 -1.47
CA TRP A 132 -6.34 -1.36 -0.87
C TRP A 132 -6.81 -0.33 -1.91
N PRO A 133 -8.09 -0.36 -2.30
CA PRO A 133 -8.63 0.65 -3.19
C PRO A 133 -9.14 1.88 -2.43
N ARG A 134 -9.21 3.02 -3.10
CA ARG A 134 -9.50 4.33 -2.48
C ARG A 134 -10.91 4.40 -1.88
N GLU A 135 -11.83 3.59 -2.37
CA GLU A 135 -13.19 3.50 -1.86
C GLU A 135 -13.21 3.10 -0.38
N LEU A 136 -12.23 2.29 0.06
CA LEU A 136 -12.11 1.88 1.47
C LEU A 136 -11.68 3.02 2.40
N ASP A 137 -11.17 4.14 1.89
CA ASP A 137 -10.84 5.31 2.72
C ASP A 137 -12.10 5.93 3.36
N THR A 138 -13.29 5.63 2.82
CA THR A 138 -14.57 6.22 3.26
C THR A 138 -15.52 5.22 3.92
N VAL A 139 -15.13 3.94 3.97
CA VAL A 139 -15.96 2.87 4.52
C VAL A 139 -15.38 2.44 5.85
N GLU A 140 -16.17 2.52 6.91
CA GLU A 140 -15.74 2.05 8.23
C GLU A 140 -15.87 0.51 8.31
N PRO A 141 -14.79 -0.23 8.63
CA PRO A 141 -14.84 -1.67 8.80
C PRO A 141 -15.48 -2.08 10.13
N GLU A 142 -16.09 -3.27 10.15
CA GLU A 142 -16.79 -3.80 11.33
C GLU A 142 -15.80 -4.40 12.34
N PRO A 143 -16.09 -4.36 13.66
CA PRO A 143 -15.34 -5.13 14.65
C PRO A 143 -15.27 -6.61 14.25
N PHE A 144 -14.08 -7.21 14.27
CA PHE A 144 -13.95 -8.61 13.92
C PHE A 144 -14.68 -9.50 14.94
N ALA A 145 -15.59 -10.35 14.44
CA ALA A 145 -16.46 -11.18 15.26
C ALA A 145 -16.80 -12.49 14.53
N GLU A 146 -17.26 -13.50 15.27
CA GLU A 146 -17.58 -14.84 14.76
C GLU A 146 -18.54 -14.85 13.54
N PRO A 147 -19.58 -13.98 13.43
CA PRO A 147 -20.42 -13.94 12.23
C PRO A 147 -19.67 -13.66 10.92
N LEU A 148 -18.52 -12.98 10.98
CA LEU A 148 -17.70 -12.70 9.81
C LEU A 148 -16.95 -13.93 9.30
N LEU A 149 -16.86 -15.00 10.10
CA LEU A 149 -16.27 -16.29 9.70
C LEU A 149 -17.21 -17.14 8.81
N THR A 150 -18.47 -16.74 8.65
CA THR A 150 -19.41 -17.40 7.74
C THR A 150 -20.24 -16.37 6.99
N GLN A 151 -19.92 -16.16 5.70
CA GLN A 151 -20.58 -15.15 4.87
C GLN A 151 -21.03 -15.75 3.55
N HIS A 152 -22.25 -15.40 3.13
CA HIS A 152 -22.90 -15.96 1.93
C HIS A 152 -22.95 -17.50 1.92
N GLY A 153 -23.00 -18.12 3.09
CA GLY A 153 -23.01 -19.59 3.25
C GLY A 153 -21.64 -20.25 3.07
N GLU A 154 -20.56 -19.48 2.88
CA GLU A 154 -19.19 -19.97 2.79
C GLU A 154 -18.46 -19.78 4.13
N GLU A 155 -17.63 -20.75 4.50
CA GLU A 155 -16.67 -20.60 5.60
C GLU A 155 -15.51 -19.72 5.16
N VAL A 156 -15.23 -18.67 5.93
CA VAL A 156 -14.18 -17.70 5.61
C VAL A 156 -12.90 -18.07 6.35
N GLN A 157 -11.82 -18.30 5.60
CA GLN A 157 -10.51 -18.62 6.18
C GLN A 157 -9.72 -17.36 6.49
N CYS A 158 -9.18 -17.25 7.70
CA CYS A 158 -8.35 -16.11 8.08
C CYS A 158 -6.86 -16.41 7.88
N ILE A 159 -6.16 -15.54 7.17
CA ILE A 159 -4.71 -15.62 6.97
C ILE A 159 -4.01 -14.89 8.14
N PRO A 160 -3.12 -15.54 8.92
CA PRO A 160 -2.55 -14.90 10.11
C PRO A 160 -1.68 -13.68 9.77
N PHE A 161 -1.61 -12.72 10.70
CA PHE A 161 -0.60 -11.67 10.65
C PHE A 161 0.79 -12.30 10.84
N THR A 162 1.69 -12.07 9.89
CA THR A 162 3.10 -12.46 9.97
C THR A 162 4.04 -11.26 9.84
N THR A 163 3.51 -10.11 9.45
CA THR A 163 4.26 -8.85 9.31
C THR A 163 3.82 -7.86 10.38
N SER A 164 4.78 -7.33 11.15
CA SER A 164 4.53 -6.23 12.09
C SER A 164 4.39 -4.89 11.35
N PRO A 165 3.47 -3.99 11.77
CA PRO A 165 3.36 -2.66 11.17
C PRO A 165 4.59 -1.80 11.45
N PHE A 166 5.36 -2.13 12.50
CA PHE A 166 6.57 -1.42 12.89
C PHE A 166 7.81 -1.84 12.10
N SER A 167 7.77 -3.01 11.43
CA SER A 167 8.88 -3.48 10.60
C SER A 167 9.29 -2.46 9.53
N ILE A 168 8.35 -1.64 9.03
CA ILE A 168 8.65 -0.59 8.05
C ILE A 168 9.54 0.52 8.63
N LEU A 169 9.38 0.84 9.92
CA LEU A 169 10.22 1.80 10.63
C LEU A 169 11.61 1.20 10.89
N ASP A 170 11.65 -0.07 11.24
CA ASP A 170 12.88 -0.80 11.53
C ASP A 170 13.73 -1.05 10.27
N ILE A 171 13.14 -1.07 9.07
CA ILE A 171 13.90 -1.15 7.81
C ILE A 171 14.86 0.03 7.67
N ALA A 172 14.41 1.24 8.00
CA ALA A 172 15.25 2.43 7.90
C ALA A 172 16.43 2.36 8.88
N ALA A 173 16.16 1.96 10.12
CA ALA A 173 17.15 1.81 11.17
C ALA A 173 18.14 0.65 10.91
N SER A 174 17.69 -0.43 10.29
CA SER A 174 18.50 -1.63 10.01
C SER A 174 19.23 -1.59 8.66
N SER A 175 18.98 -0.57 7.84
CA SER A 175 19.65 -0.39 6.55
C SER A 175 21.15 -0.23 6.73
N LYS A 176 21.94 -1.12 6.10
CA LYS A 176 23.39 -0.97 6.00
C LYS A 176 23.79 0.06 4.94
N ASP A 177 22.85 0.39 4.05
CA ASP A 177 23.07 1.36 3.00
C ASP A 177 23.08 2.75 3.63
N SER A 178 24.13 3.52 3.33
CA SER A 178 24.25 4.92 3.76
C SER A 178 23.26 5.85 3.07
N SER A 179 22.63 5.41 1.98
CA SER A 179 21.70 6.20 1.18
C SER A 179 20.74 5.29 0.40
N TRP A 180 19.47 5.66 0.35
CA TRP A 180 18.48 5.13 -0.58
C TRP A 180 18.32 6.07 -1.76
N SER A 181 18.58 5.56 -2.96
CA SER A 181 18.28 6.28 -4.22
C SER A 181 16.82 6.04 -4.59
N ILE A 182 16.03 7.11 -4.46
CA ILE A 182 14.62 7.15 -4.90
C ILE A 182 14.58 7.44 -6.39
N THR A 183 15.31 8.49 -6.80
CA THR A 183 15.61 8.80 -8.20
C THR A 183 17.10 9.06 -8.37
N ARG A 184 17.53 9.45 -9.58
CA ARG A 184 18.91 9.90 -9.82
C ARG A 184 19.25 11.14 -9.03
N ASP A 185 18.27 12.03 -8.86
CA ASP A 185 18.44 13.34 -8.25
C ASP A 185 18.00 13.38 -6.78
N LEU A 186 17.26 12.36 -6.32
CA LEU A 186 16.69 12.27 -4.98
C LEU A 186 17.27 11.08 -4.19
N GLN A 187 17.99 11.40 -3.12
CA GLN A 187 18.59 10.44 -2.21
C GLN A 187 18.25 10.74 -0.76
N VAL A 188 17.95 9.72 0.03
CA VAL A 188 17.60 9.85 1.46
C VAL A 188 18.54 8.99 2.29
N SER A 189 19.09 9.55 3.36
CA SER A 189 19.84 8.75 4.35
C SER A 189 18.84 8.02 5.26
N PRO A 190 18.81 6.66 5.27
CA PRO A 190 17.80 5.91 6.02
C PRO A 190 17.87 6.15 7.53
N SER A 191 19.09 6.27 8.08
CA SER A 191 19.33 6.55 9.49
C SER A 191 18.90 7.96 9.92
N SER A 192 18.66 8.85 8.97
CA SER A 192 18.18 10.21 9.23
C SER A 192 16.65 10.30 9.32
N LEU A 193 15.95 9.20 9.03
CA LEU A 193 14.49 9.13 9.09
C LEU A 193 14.05 9.09 10.55
N LYS A 194 13.23 10.07 10.92
CA LYS A 194 12.56 10.15 12.22
C LYS A 194 11.06 10.19 11.98
N THR A 195 10.33 9.37 12.72
CA THR A 195 8.86 9.39 12.66
C THR A 195 8.33 10.32 13.73
N SER A 196 7.62 11.38 13.32
CA SER A 196 7.05 12.40 14.21
C SER A 196 5.62 12.08 14.62
N LEU A 197 4.92 11.22 13.84
CA LEU A 197 3.64 10.63 14.19
C LEU A 197 3.51 9.29 13.47
N PHE A 198 3.01 8.26 14.14
CA PHE A 198 2.75 6.95 13.53
C PHE A 198 1.51 6.31 14.12
N SER A 199 0.62 5.84 13.25
CA SER A 199 -0.47 4.93 13.63
C SER A 199 -0.63 3.82 12.60
N ALA A 200 -1.07 2.66 13.08
CA ALA A 200 -1.36 1.51 12.26
C ALA A 200 -2.73 0.93 12.63
N TYR A 201 -3.54 0.63 11.62
CA TYR A 201 -4.84 0.00 11.80
C TYR A 201 -4.82 -1.43 11.28
N PRO A 202 -5.07 -2.44 12.13
CA PRO A 202 -5.21 -3.83 11.68
C PRO A 202 -6.58 -4.02 11.05
N VAL A 203 -6.59 -4.39 9.77
CA VAL A 203 -7.84 -4.68 9.04
C VAL A 203 -7.76 -6.01 8.28
N LEU A 204 -8.88 -6.69 8.15
CA LEU A 204 -9.04 -7.87 7.29
C LEU A 204 -9.76 -7.50 5.99
N LEU A 205 -9.14 -7.84 4.87
CA LEU A 205 -9.65 -7.61 3.52
C LEU A 205 -10.32 -8.88 2.99
N PRO A 206 -11.60 -8.84 2.61
CA PRO A 206 -12.33 -9.99 2.09
C PRO A 206 -11.90 -10.24 0.64
N LEU A 207 -11.46 -11.46 0.36
CA LEU A 207 -11.06 -11.92 -0.97
C LEU A 207 -11.70 -13.26 -1.29
N TYR A 208 -11.96 -13.50 -2.58
CA TYR A 208 -12.13 -14.85 -3.09
C TYR A 208 -10.88 -15.29 -3.84
N LEU A 209 -10.40 -16.50 -3.54
CA LEU A 209 -9.31 -17.14 -4.25
C LEU A 209 -9.86 -18.25 -5.13
N ALA A 210 -9.38 -18.32 -6.37
CA ALA A 210 -9.81 -19.33 -7.32
C ALA A 210 -8.60 -19.93 -8.05
N GLN A 211 -8.54 -21.26 -8.16
CA GLN A 211 -7.54 -21.94 -8.97
C GLN A 211 -8.18 -22.52 -10.21
N TYR A 212 -7.53 -22.35 -11.36
CA TYR A 212 -7.93 -22.93 -12.64
C TYR A 212 -6.82 -23.84 -13.15
N LYS A 213 -7.21 -24.93 -13.81
CA LYS A 213 -6.25 -25.82 -14.48
C LYS A 213 -5.78 -25.17 -15.78
N VAL A 214 -4.47 -25.23 -16.04
CA VAL A 214 -3.86 -24.80 -17.30
C VAL A 214 -3.64 -26.03 -18.17
N GLU A 215 -4.04 -25.96 -19.45
CA GLU A 215 -3.93 -27.10 -20.39
C GLU A 215 -2.67 -27.07 -21.26
N SER A 216 -1.76 -26.12 -21.01
CA SER A 216 -0.53 -25.99 -21.79
C SER A 216 0.40 -27.16 -21.54
N THR A 217 0.90 -27.77 -22.62
CA THR A 217 1.92 -28.82 -22.58
C THR A 217 3.34 -28.28 -22.36
N GLU A 218 3.52 -26.97 -22.46
CA GLU A 218 4.84 -26.34 -22.49
C GLU A 218 5.23 -25.68 -21.16
N THR A 219 4.25 -25.18 -20.41
CA THR A 219 4.50 -24.55 -19.10
C THR A 219 4.62 -25.60 -18.01
N SER A 220 5.57 -25.42 -17.09
CA SER A 220 5.70 -26.28 -15.91
C SER A 220 4.58 -26.11 -14.86
N GLN A 221 3.67 -25.17 -15.09
CA GLN A 221 2.62 -24.78 -14.16
C GLN A 221 1.26 -25.38 -14.56
N ASP A 222 0.77 -26.34 -13.76
CA ASP A 222 -0.50 -27.05 -14.00
C ASP A 222 -1.75 -26.22 -13.64
N SER A 223 -1.58 -25.12 -12.91
CA SER A 223 -2.67 -24.29 -12.43
C SER A 223 -2.29 -22.83 -12.27
N VAL A 224 -3.26 -21.94 -12.51
CA VAL A 224 -3.15 -20.51 -12.27
C VAL A 224 -4.10 -20.10 -11.15
N THR A 225 -3.62 -19.27 -10.24
CA THR A 225 -4.38 -18.71 -9.11
C THR A 225 -4.81 -17.28 -9.42
N PHE A 226 -6.11 -17.05 -9.32
CA PHE A 226 -6.72 -15.73 -9.33
C PHE A 226 -7.17 -15.34 -7.94
N LEU A 227 -7.19 -14.04 -7.69
CA LEU A 227 -7.93 -13.43 -6.59
C LEU A 227 -8.90 -12.39 -7.13
N ILE A 228 -9.98 -12.16 -6.39
CA ILE A 228 -10.88 -11.03 -6.58
C ILE A 228 -11.20 -10.42 -5.22
N GLN A 229 -11.12 -9.09 -5.12
CA GLN A 229 -11.55 -8.38 -3.92
C GLN A 229 -13.07 -8.49 -3.75
N ALA A 230 -13.55 -8.71 -2.53
CA ALA A 230 -14.97 -8.98 -2.27
C ALA A 230 -15.67 -7.92 -1.40
N HIS A 231 -15.01 -6.79 -1.11
CA HIS A 231 -15.61 -5.68 -0.36
C HIS A 231 -16.57 -4.81 -1.21
N SER A 232 -16.68 -5.08 -2.50
CA SER A 232 -17.62 -4.43 -3.43
C SER A 232 -18.06 -5.43 -4.51
N ASP A 233 -19.16 -5.14 -5.22
CA ASP A 233 -19.64 -5.98 -6.32
C ASP A 233 -18.76 -5.91 -7.58
N SER A 234 -17.78 -4.99 -7.62
CA SER A 234 -16.88 -4.75 -8.75
C SER A 234 -15.42 -4.76 -8.31
N GLY A 235 -15.04 -5.69 -7.44
CA GLY A 235 -13.69 -5.77 -6.91
C GLY A 235 -12.63 -6.06 -7.98
N ALA A 236 -11.39 -5.63 -7.69
CA ALA A 236 -10.27 -5.85 -8.59
C ALA A 236 -9.94 -7.34 -8.73
N ILE A 237 -9.68 -7.77 -9.96
CA ILE A 237 -9.26 -9.12 -10.30
C ILE A 237 -7.76 -9.11 -10.51
N MET A 238 -7.05 -10.03 -9.86
CA MET A 238 -5.61 -10.16 -10.01
C MET A 238 -5.22 -11.63 -10.17
N THR A 239 -4.07 -11.87 -10.79
CA THR A 239 -3.53 -13.22 -10.99
C THR A 239 -2.03 -13.23 -10.80
N GLU A 240 -1.49 -14.38 -10.42
CA GLU A 240 -0.05 -14.58 -10.35
C GLU A 240 0.60 -14.44 -11.74
N ARG A 241 1.83 -13.93 -11.79
CA ARG A 241 2.62 -13.90 -13.02
C ARG A 241 2.92 -15.34 -13.48
N LEU A 242 2.55 -15.66 -14.71
CA LEU A 242 3.01 -16.89 -15.37
C LEU A 242 4.45 -16.69 -15.86
N GLN A 243 5.31 -17.70 -15.65
CA GLN A 243 6.74 -17.61 -16.01
C GLN A 243 6.98 -17.59 -17.53
N ASP A 244 5.99 -18.00 -18.33
CA ASP A 244 6.10 -18.20 -19.78
C ASP A 244 4.96 -17.46 -20.53
N LEU A 245 4.83 -16.14 -20.33
CA LEU A 245 3.79 -15.32 -20.99
C LEU A 245 4.09 -15.03 -22.48
N ASP A 246 5.28 -15.40 -22.96
CA ASP A 246 5.82 -14.97 -24.25
C ASP A 246 5.03 -15.50 -25.47
N GLU A 247 4.31 -16.62 -25.33
CA GLU A 247 3.58 -17.25 -26.45
C GLU A 247 2.12 -17.56 -26.10
N GLY A 248 1.30 -16.52 -26.02
CA GLY A 248 -0.16 -16.66 -25.97
C GLY A 248 -0.85 -15.53 -25.20
N PRO A 249 -0.82 -15.54 -23.85
CA PRO A 249 -1.42 -14.48 -23.05
C PRO A 249 -0.80 -13.12 -23.35
N GLY A 250 0.53 -13.06 -23.57
CA GLY A 250 1.21 -11.83 -23.98
C GLY A 250 0.66 -11.24 -25.27
N ILE A 251 0.31 -12.07 -26.27
CA ILE A 251 -0.31 -11.62 -27.52
C ILE A 251 -1.73 -11.10 -27.27
N ALA A 252 -2.52 -11.82 -26.45
CA ALA A 252 -3.87 -11.38 -26.08
C ALA A 252 -3.85 -10.04 -25.34
N PHE A 253 -2.94 -9.86 -24.39
CA PHE A 253 -2.74 -8.59 -23.68
C PHE A 253 -2.32 -7.46 -24.62
N LYS A 254 -1.41 -7.74 -25.55
CA LYS A 254 -0.97 -6.75 -26.55
C LYS A 254 -2.12 -6.33 -27.44
N ALA A 255 -2.94 -7.27 -27.91
CA ALA A 255 -4.14 -6.98 -28.69
C ALA A 255 -5.14 -6.12 -27.88
N LEU A 256 -5.43 -6.47 -26.62
CA LEU A 256 -6.32 -5.67 -25.77
C LEU A 256 -5.80 -4.23 -25.57
N ASN A 257 -4.48 -4.07 -25.34
CA ASN A 257 -3.84 -2.77 -25.24
C ASN A 257 -3.94 -1.98 -26.56
N GLU A 258 -3.70 -2.61 -27.72
CA GLU A 258 -3.79 -1.98 -29.04
C GLU A 258 -5.21 -1.50 -29.37
N PHE A 259 -6.24 -2.20 -28.88
CA PHE A 259 -7.64 -1.78 -29.03
C PHE A 259 -8.06 -0.69 -28.03
N GLY A 260 -7.15 -0.20 -27.17
CA GLY A 260 -7.46 0.79 -26.13
C GLY A 260 -8.48 0.28 -25.10
N LEU A 261 -8.65 -1.04 -25.02
CA LEU A 261 -9.60 -1.67 -24.11
C LEU A 261 -9.04 -1.76 -22.69
N THR A 262 -7.72 -1.62 -22.52
CA THR A 262 -7.03 -1.82 -21.25
C THR A 262 -5.97 -0.74 -21.00
N THR A 263 -5.80 -0.38 -19.72
CA THR A 263 -4.61 0.35 -19.24
C THR A 263 -3.37 -0.54 -19.40
N GLU A 264 -2.19 0.04 -19.64
CA GLU A 264 -0.95 -0.71 -19.80
C GLU A 264 -0.75 -1.71 -18.66
N PHE A 265 -0.88 -3.01 -18.96
CA PHE A 265 -0.57 -4.06 -17.99
C PHE A 265 0.93 -4.09 -17.73
N ASP A 266 1.31 -3.98 -16.46
CA ASP A 266 2.68 -4.26 -16.03
C ASP A 266 2.90 -5.77 -15.99
N LEU A 267 3.35 -6.33 -17.13
CA LEU A 267 3.64 -7.75 -17.28
C LEU A 267 4.88 -8.19 -16.47
N ASP A 268 5.66 -7.23 -15.97
CA ASP A 268 6.82 -7.50 -15.13
C ASP A 268 6.49 -7.58 -13.64
N SER A 269 5.31 -7.12 -13.24
CA SER A 269 4.80 -7.28 -11.88
C SER A 269 4.65 -8.76 -11.48
N GLU A 270 4.96 -9.08 -10.22
CA GLU A 270 4.70 -10.41 -9.64
C GLU A 270 3.20 -10.75 -9.61
N VAL A 271 2.35 -9.71 -9.54
CA VAL A 271 0.89 -9.80 -9.54
C VAL A 271 0.35 -8.96 -10.69
N LEU A 272 -0.32 -9.63 -11.62
CA LEU A 272 -0.98 -8.98 -12.74
C LEU A 272 -2.35 -8.50 -12.29
N ASN A 273 -2.57 -7.18 -12.29
CA ASN A 273 -3.88 -6.60 -12.06
C ASN A 273 -4.67 -6.57 -13.37
N LEU A 274 -5.76 -7.33 -13.43
CA LEU A 274 -6.64 -7.46 -14.61
C LEU A 274 -7.80 -6.46 -14.59
N SER A 275 -7.80 -5.55 -13.62
CA SER A 275 -8.82 -4.52 -13.45
C SER A 275 -8.42 -3.22 -14.14
N PHE A 276 -9.41 -2.43 -14.52
CA PHE A 276 -9.19 -1.07 -15.04
C PHE A 276 -8.86 -0.04 -13.95
N LEU A 277 -8.97 -0.43 -12.68
CA LEU A 277 -8.73 0.44 -11.54
C LEU A 277 -7.25 0.40 -11.17
N THR A 278 -6.57 1.53 -11.34
CA THR A 278 -5.22 1.72 -10.83
C THR A 278 -5.29 1.85 -9.32
N GLN A 279 -4.71 0.88 -8.63
CA GLN A 279 -4.57 0.88 -7.18
C GLN A 279 -3.10 1.22 -6.86
N SER A 280 -2.89 2.06 -5.86
CA SER A 280 -1.58 2.34 -5.26
C SER A 280 -1.65 1.94 -3.80
N ARG A 281 -0.59 1.29 -3.30
CA ARG A 281 -0.45 0.95 -1.88
C ARG A 281 -0.05 2.18 -1.08
N VAL A 282 0.76 3.05 -1.70
CA VAL A 282 1.33 4.22 -1.05
C VAL A 282 0.49 5.42 -1.39
N ARG A 283 0.06 6.13 -0.35
CA ARG A 283 -0.59 7.42 -0.49
C ARG A 283 0.20 8.44 0.31
N LEU A 284 0.80 9.35 -0.43
CA LEU A 284 1.66 10.41 0.07
C LEU A 284 0.97 11.75 -0.21
N ASP A 285 0.38 12.32 0.82
CA ASP A 285 -0.46 13.54 0.71
C ASP A 285 0.39 14.82 0.62
N GLY A 286 1.62 14.80 1.14
CA GLY A 286 2.49 15.96 1.11
C GLY A 286 3.95 15.62 1.31
N VAL A 287 4.81 16.38 0.64
CA VAL A 287 6.26 16.32 0.81
C VAL A 287 6.86 17.73 0.87
N TRP A 288 7.71 17.96 1.86
CA TRP A 288 8.45 19.21 2.04
C TRP A 288 9.73 19.22 1.20
N LEU A 289 9.57 19.16 -0.13
CA LEU A 289 10.67 19.25 -1.11
C LEU A 289 10.24 20.12 -2.30
N ARG A 290 11.20 20.67 -3.03
CA ARG A 290 10.93 21.44 -4.26
C ARG A 290 11.50 20.67 -5.47
N PRO A 291 10.71 20.43 -6.53
CA PRO A 291 9.25 20.61 -6.66
C PRO A 291 8.47 19.51 -5.92
N SER A 292 7.41 19.88 -5.19
CA SER A 292 6.74 18.97 -4.24
C SER A 292 5.84 17.93 -4.90
N SER A 293 5.11 18.28 -5.96
CA SER A 293 4.18 17.37 -6.62
C SER A 293 4.92 16.19 -7.23
N ASP A 294 5.94 16.47 -8.02
CA ASP A 294 6.65 15.46 -8.80
C ASP A 294 7.45 14.57 -7.87
N THR A 295 8.08 15.17 -6.85
CA THR A 295 8.82 14.44 -5.83
C THR A 295 7.90 13.53 -5.00
N ALA A 296 6.69 13.98 -4.66
CA ALA A 296 5.74 13.14 -3.93
C ALA A 296 5.34 11.90 -4.75
N HIS A 297 5.03 12.07 -6.04
CA HIS A 297 4.72 10.94 -6.92
C HIS A 297 5.93 10.00 -7.06
N MET A 298 7.13 10.53 -7.26
CA MET A 298 8.37 9.72 -7.36
C MET A 298 8.63 8.88 -6.10
N ILE A 299 8.43 9.46 -4.90
CA ILE A 299 8.59 8.73 -3.63
C ILE A 299 7.51 7.66 -3.50
N ALA A 300 6.25 8.00 -3.80
CA ALA A 300 5.13 7.08 -3.70
C ALA A 300 5.32 5.88 -4.66
N ASP A 301 5.65 6.14 -5.92
CA ASP A 301 5.90 5.10 -6.93
C ASP A 301 7.10 4.23 -6.56
N TRP A 302 8.19 4.84 -6.09
CA TRP A 302 9.37 4.08 -5.63
C TRP A 302 9.01 3.14 -4.47
N LEU A 303 8.29 3.63 -3.45
CA LEU A 303 7.84 2.80 -2.33
C LEU A 303 6.84 1.73 -2.77
N ASP A 304 5.88 2.07 -3.64
CA ASP A 304 4.87 1.13 -4.14
C ASP A 304 5.53 -0.02 -4.90
N ASN A 305 6.48 0.29 -5.79
CA ASN A 305 7.27 -0.70 -6.51
C ASN A 305 8.09 -1.59 -5.58
N ARG A 306 8.64 -1.04 -4.48
CA ARG A 306 9.37 -1.83 -3.49
C ARG A 306 8.43 -2.74 -2.70
N MET A 307 7.25 -2.26 -2.31
CA MET A 307 6.26 -3.06 -1.58
C MET A 307 5.49 -4.05 -2.48
N GLY A 308 5.54 -3.87 -3.80
CA GLY A 308 4.97 -4.78 -4.79
C GLY A 308 5.75 -6.09 -4.95
N LEU A 309 6.95 -6.20 -4.38
CA LEU A 309 7.78 -7.40 -4.47
C LEU A 309 7.64 -8.27 -3.22
N HIS A 310 7.24 -9.53 -3.37
CA HIS A 310 7.05 -10.46 -2.26
C HIS A 310 8.30 -10.60 -1.38
N ARG A 311 9.49 -10.68 -1.98
CA ARG A 311 10.78 -10.76 -1.25
C ARG A 311 11.00 -9.61 -0.25
N ASN A 312 10.46 -8.43 -0.53
CA ASN A 312 10.58 -7.28 0.37
C ASN A 312 9.58 -7.37 1.52
N ILE A 313 8.40 -7.95 1.28
CA ILE A 313 7.42 -8.23 2.33
C ILE A 313 7.87 -9.38 3.23
N GLU A 314 8.45 -10.44 2.66
CA GLU A 314 9.10 -11.52 3.42
C GLU A 314 10.19 -10.95 4.34
N LYS A 315 11.01 -10.01 3.82
CA LYS A 315 11.98 -9.29 4.64
C LYS A 315 11.31 -8.49 5.77
N LEU A 316 10.21 -7.79 5.52
CA LEU A 316 9.45 -7.09 6.56
C LEU A 316 8.92 -8.04 7.65
N ALA A 317 8.40 -9.20 7.26
CA ALA A 317 7.95 -10.24 8.17
C ALA A 317 9.10 -10.80 9.02
N SER A 318 10.31 -10.90 8.46
CA SER A 318 11.49 -11.38 9.19
C SER A 318 12.06 -10.40 10.23
N ILE A 319 11.79 -9.11 10.08
CA ILE A 319 12.36 -8.06 10.96
C ILE A 319 11.63 -8.00 12.31
N GLY A 320 10.31 -8.14 12.28
CA GLY A 320 9.48 -7.92 13.46
C GLY A 320 8.28 -8.85 13.47
N GLN A 321 8.07 -9.51 14.61
CA GLN A 321 6.85 -10.24 14.91
C GLN A 321 6.00 -9.38 15.83
N LEU A 322 4.69 -9.35 15.57
CA LEU A 322 3.72 -8.69 16.43
C LEU A 322 2.93 -9.76 17.19
N GLU A 323 3.08 -9.77 18.51
CA GLU A 323 2.39 -10.74 19.36
C GLU A 323 0.99 -10.28 19.75
N SER A 324 0.74 -8.97 19.91
CA SER A 324 -0.58 -8.41 20.24
C SER A 324 -0.73 -6.99 19.67
N ASP A 325 -1.94 -6.45 19.71
CA ASP A 325 -2.22 -5.07 19.33
C ASP A 325 -2.28 -4.08 20.51
N ASP A 326 -1.64 -4.41 21.64
CA ASP A 326 -1.69 -3.56 22.84
C ASP A 326 -0.89 -2.25 22.69
N ASP A 327 0.04 -2.16 21.73
CA ASP A 327 0.80 -0.92 21.47
C ASP A 327 -0.17 0.26 21.19
N PRO A 328 -0.01 1.41 21.86
CA PRO A 328 -0.94 2.53 21.74
C PRO A 328 -1.00 3.12 20.33
N ARG A 329 0.03 2.93 19.50
CA ARG A 329 0.08 3.35 18.10
C ARG A 329 -0.74 2.45 17.18
N ILE A 330 -1.06 1.23 17.61
CA ILE A 330 -2.03 0.38 16.93
C ILE A 330 -3.41 0.85 17.36
N ARG A 331 -4.26 1.23 16.42
CA ARG A 331 -5.57 1.82 16.66
C ARG A 331 -6.66 1.04 15.94
N GLU A 332 -7.90 1.19 16.38
CA GLU A 332 -9.06 0.72 15.63
C GLU A 332 -9.34 1.66 14.45
N MET A 333 -9.64 1.10 13.28
CA MET A 333 -10.02 1.90 12.11
C MET A 333 -11.48 2.37 12.25
N THR A 334 -11.70 3.42 13.04
CA THR A 334 -13.01 4.06 13.21
C THR A 334 -13.00 5.45 12.58
N SER A 335 -14.17 5.94 12.20
CA SER A 335 -14.30 7.31 11.68
C SER A 335 -13.80 8.36 12.68
N GLU A 336 -13.97 8.15 13.99
CA GLU A 336 -13.51 9.08 15.02
C GLU A 336 -11.97 9.19 15.05
N GLU A 337 -11.28 8.05 15.10
CA GLU A 337 -9.81 8.00 15.11
C GLU A 337 -9.22 8.59 13.83
N GLN A 338 -9.81 8.28 12.67
CA GLN A 338 -9.38 8.82 11.39
C GLN A 338 -9.61 10.33 11.30
N ASN A 339 -10.79 10.82 11.69
CA ASN A 339 -11.10 12.25 11.67
C ASN A 339 -10.14 13.08 12.54
N SER A 340 -9.73 12.54 13.69
CA SER A 340 -8.74 13.19 14.57
C SER A 340 -7.39 13.35 13.87
N LEU A 341 -6.89 12.27 13.27
CA LEU A 341 -5.64 12.32 12.49
C LEU A 341 -5.76 13.19 11.25
N ASP A 342 -6.93 13.20 10.60
CA ASP A 342 -7.16 14.00 9.43
C ASP A 342 -7.06 15.49 9.72
N GLN A 343 -7.61 15.93 10.85
CA GLN A 343 -7.44 17.30 11.32
C GLN A 343 -5.97 17.64 11.57
N TYR A 344 -5.22 16.74 12.22
CA TYR A 344 -3.80 16.90 12.44
C TYR A 344 -3.03 17.05 11.11
N PHE A 345 -3.20 16.12 10.15
CA PHE A 345 -2.49 16.14 8.87
C PHE A 345 -2.86 17.33 7.98
N ASN A 346 -4.12 17.76 8.02
CA ASN A 346 -4.55 18.96 7.29
C ASN A 346 -3.81 20.20 7.82
N VAL A 347 -3.70 20.37 9.15
CA VAL A 347 -2.94 21.48 9.75
C VAL A 347 -1.44 21.36 9.43
N THR A 348 -0.86 20.15 9.50
CA THR A 348 0.55 19.92 9.14
C THR A 348 0.84 20.24 7.67
N THR A 349 -0.11 19.96 6.76
CA THR A 349 -0.01 20.29 5.34
C THR A 349 -0.09 21.80 5.10
N GLU A 350 -1.01 22.49 5.78
CA GLU A 350 -1.13 23.97 5.74
C GLU A 350 0.16 24.62 6.27
N LEU A 351 0.66 24.16 7.42
CA LEU A 351 1.89 24.62 8.04
C LEU A 351 3.09 24.42 7.11
N THR A 352 3.20 23.25 6.49
CA THR A 352 4.27 22.95 5.53
C THR A 352 4.22 23.86 4.32
N THR A 353 3.02 24.09 3.77
CA THR A 353 2.82 25.00 2.63
C THR A 353 3.22 26.43 2.99
N LEU A 354 2.78 26.92 4.15
CA LEU A 354 3.07 28.28 4.59
C LEU A 354 4.56 28.49 4.89
N ARG A 355 5.21 27.48 5.50
CA ARG A 355 6.64 27.51 5.78
C ARG A 355 7.46 27.55 4.50
N ARG A 356 7.04 26.81 3.47
CA ARG A 356 7.68 26.86 2.15
C ARG A 356 7.59 28.23 1.49
N ILE A 357 6.44 28.91 1.62
CA ILE A 357 6.26 30.27 1.10
C ILE A 357 7.18 31.23 1.87
N TYR A 358 7.18 31.14 3.19
CA TYR A 358 8.04 31.94 4.06
C TYR A 358 9.54 31.77 3.71
N ASP A 359 10.01 30.53 3.57
CA ASP A 359 11.40 30.23 3.19
C ASP A 359 11.71 30.71 1.75
N ALA A 360 10.74 30.66 0.83
CA ALA A 360 10.91 31.21 -0.52
C ALA A 360 11.14 32.73 -0.49
N MET A 361 10.33 33.44 0.29
CA MET A 361 10.39 34.90 0.41
C MET A 361 11.68 35.33 1.11
N ALA A 362 12.08 34.63 2.18
CA ALA A 362 13.33 34.89 2.88
C ALA A 362 14.53 34.75 1.94
N ASN A 363 14.60 33.67 1.15
CA ASN A 363 15.68 33.47 0.18
C ASN A 363 15.62 34.48 -0.98
N ALA A 364 14.41 34.88 -1.42
CA ALA A 364 14.25 35.88 -2.47
C ALA A 364 14.72 37.28 -2.04
N GLN A 365 14.58 37.62 -0.75
CA GLN A 365 15.07 38.86 -0.17
C GLN A 365 16.60 38.93 -0.21
N GLU A 366 17.30 37.82 0.06
CA GLU A 366 18.76 37.73 -0.08
C GLU A 366 19.24 37.98 -1.52
N HIS A 367 18.40 37.69 -2.51
CA HIS A 367 18.69 37.86 -3.93
C HIS A 367 18.07 39.10 -4.58
N ASN A 368 17.47 40.02 -3.79
CA ASN A 368 16.86 41.26 -4.29
C ASN A 368 15.77 41.02 -5.36
N THR A 369 15.03 39.93 -5.21
CA THR A 369 14.01 39.46 -6.16
C THR A 369 12.66 40.07 -5.82
N VAL A 370 11.96 40.70 -6.78
CA VAL A 370 10.65 41.34 -6.55
C VAL A 370 9.55 40.28 -6.53
N VAL A 371 8.84 40.13 -5.40
CA VAL A 371 7.66 39.26 -5.29
C VAL A 371 6.41 40.00 -5.79
N LEU A 372 5.69 39.41 -6.75
CA LEU A 372 4.42 39.94 -7.25
C LEU A 372 3.26 39.20 -6.56
N THR A 373 2.58 39.86 -5.63
CA THR A 373 1.30 39.38 -5.07
C THR A 373 0.15 39.74 -6.01
N THR A 374 -0.53 38.71 -6.53
CA THR A 374 -1.77 38.87 -7.30
C THR A 374 -2.95 38.67 -6.35
N SER A 375 -3.65 39.75 -6.03
CA SER A 375 -4.95 39.67 -5.34
C SER A 375 -6.05 39.78 -6.41
N GLU A 376 -7.03 38.87 -6.37
CA GLU A 376 -8.14 38.86 -7.32
C GLU A 376 -8.86 40.21 -7.30
N GLY A 377 -8.73 40.99 -8.38
CA GLY A 377 -9.49 42.21 -8.63
C GLY A 377 -8.86 43.54 -8.18
N ARG A 378 -7.65 43.58 -7.62
CA ARG A 378 -6.92 44.84 -7.35
C ARG A 378 -5.52 44.81 -7.98
N SER A 379 -5.12 45.95 -8.57
CA SER A 379 -3.78 46.15 -9.14
C SER A 379 -2.72 45.70 -8.14
N SER A 380 -1.79 44.84 -8.59
CA SER A 380 -0.67 44.33 -7.80
C SER A 380 0.07 45.50 -7.16
N LYS A 381 -0.10 45.68 -5.85
CA LYS A 381 0.74 46.59 -5.08
C LYS A 381 2.04 45.86 -4.82
N LEU A 382 3.17 46.48 -5.18
CA LEU A 382 4.46 46.16 -4.59
C LEU A 382 4.36 46.54 -3.10
N GLU A 383 3.98 45.58 -2.26
CA GLU A 383 4.27 45.69 -0.83
C GLU A 383 5.75 45.37 -0.63
N ARG A 384 6.39 46.06 0.33
CA ARG A 384 7.77 45.74 0.69
C ARG A 384 7.78 44.34 1.31
N ASP A 385 8.73 43.51 0.89
CA ASP A 385 8.83 42.09 1.30
C ASP A 385 8.82 41.88 2.83
N ASP A 386 9.28 42.87 3.60
CA ASP A 386 9.30 42.86 5.06
C ASP A 386 7.87 42.82 5.69
N GLU A 387 6.89 43.47 5.07
CA GLU A 387 5.52 43.52 5.62
C GLU A 387 4.77 42.20 5.35
N ALA A 388 4.98 41.62 4.16
CA ALA A 388 4.41 40.33 3.79
C ALA A 388 4.97 39.19 4.65
N THR A 389 6.28 39.14 4.86
CA THR A 389 6.90 38.12 5.75
C THR A 389 6.48 38.29 7.21
N ALA A 390 6.31 39.53 7.68
CA ALA A 390 5.79 39.81 9.02
C ALA A 390 4.35 39.31 9.22
N SER A 391 3.51 39.31 8.18
CA SER A 391 2.14 38.79 8.26
C SER A 391 2.06 37.26 8.35
N LEU A 392 3.04 36.54 7.79
CA LEU A 392 3.07 35.08 7.76
C LEU A 392 3.50 34.47 9.10
N LYS A 393 4.38 35.14 9.84
CA LYS A 393 4.95 34.62 11.09
C LYS A 393 3.91 34.35 12.19
N PRO A 394 2.94 35.25 12.47
CA PRO A 394 1.85 34.96 13.41
C PRO A 394 1.04 33.73 13.00
N ARG A 395 0.74 33.58 11.71
CA ARG A 395 -0.03 32.45 11.19
C ARG A 395 0.74 31.13 11.29
N LEU A 396 2.05 31.15 11.04
CA LEU A 396 2.93 29.99 11.27
C LEU A 396 2.91 29.56 12.73
N ASN A 397 3.01 30.50 13.66
CA ASN A 397 2.95 30.21 15.09
C ASN A 397 1.57 29.67 15.51
N GLU A 398 0.48 30.25 14.98
CA GLU A 398 -0.89 29.77 15.22
C GLU A 398 -1.07 28.32 14.74
N LEU A 399 -0.62 28.01 13.51
CA LEU A 399 -0.70 26.65 12.96
C LEU A 399 0.18 25.67 13.73
N GLN A 400 1.36 26.10 14.18
CA GLN A 400 2.26 25.28 14.98
C GLN A 400 1.61 24.94 16.33
N GLN A 401 1.04 25.93 17.02
CA GLN A 401 0.30 25.70 18.26
C GLN A 401 -0.91 24.80 18.04
N ARG A 402 -1.69 25.04 16.98
CA ARG A 402 -2.85 24.21 16.64
C ARG A 402 -2.44 22.76 16.33
N ARG A 403 -1.31 22.55 15.65
CA ARG A 403 -0.75 21.22 15.41
C ARG A 403 -0.41 20.55 16.73
N GLU A 404 0.28 21.27 17.63
CA GLU A 404 0.60 20.77 18.97
C GLU A 404 -0.67 20.39 19.73
N ASP A 405 -1.70 21.24 19.74
CA ASP A 405 -2.99 20.97 20.39
C ASP A 405 -3.71 19.74 19.82
N LEU A 406 -3.64 19.54 18.50
CA LEU A 406 -4.22 18.41 17.77
C LEU A 406 -3.38 17.13 17.84
N THR A 407 -2.14 17.17 18.34
CA THR A 407 -1.32 15.96 18.51
C THR A 407 -2.07 14.96 19.40
N PRO A 408 -2.33 13.73 18.93
CA PRO A 408 -3.11 12.77 19.69
C PRO A 408 -2.49 12.45 21.06
N LEU A 409 -3.34 12.32 22.09
CA LEU A 409 -2.89 12.05 23.46
C LEU A 409 -2.09 10.74 23.56
N TRP A 410 -2.54 9.68 22.91
CA TRP A 410 -1.87 8.38 22.89
C TRP A 410 -0.45 8.46 22.31
N TRP A 411 -0.20 9.40 21.37
CA TRP A 411 1.12 9.61 20.81
C TRP A 411 2.04 10.28 21.83
N ARG A 412 1.56 11.33 22.51
CA ARG A 412 2.32 12.02 23.57
C ARG A 412 2.67 11.08 24.72
N GLU A 413 1.73 10.22 25.12
CA GLU A 413 1.94 9.20 26.15
C GLU A 413 3.01 8.19 25.72
N TRP A 414 2.97 7.75 24.46
CA TRP A 414 3.97 6.84 23.90
C TRP A 414 5.36 7.49 23.84
N GLU A 415 5.47 8.75 23.43
CA GLU A 415 6.73 9.50 23.41
C GLU A 415 7.31 9.67 24.82
N ALA A 416 6.47 10.00 25.80
CA ALA A 416 6.87 10.13 27.20
C ALA A 416 7.36 8.80 27.77
N ALA A 417 6.63 7.71 27.50
CA ALA A 417 7.01 6.37 27.93
C ALA A 417 8.33 5.92 27.27
N SER A 418 8.51 6.20 25.98
CA SER A 418 9.71 5.83 25.22
C SER A 418 10.95 6.62 25.67
N SER A 419 10.78 7.90 26.03
CA SER A 419 11.87 8.75 26.55
C SER A 419 12.31 8.36 27.96
N SER A 420 11.44 7.70 28.72
CA SER A 420 11.73 7.26 30.10
C SER A 420 12.48 5.93 30.19
N LYS A 421 12.53 5.14 29.10
CA LYS A 421 13.28 3.87 29.11
C LYS A 421 14.77 4.21 29.15
N PRO A 422 15.50 3.82 30.22
CA PRO A 422 16.93 4.06 30.29
C PRO A 422 17.60 3.42 29.09
N GLU A 423 18.51 4.16 28.42
CA GLU A 423 19.32 3.60 27.35
C GLU A 423 19.85 2.24 27.82
N PRO A 424 19.63 1.15 27.07
CA PRO A 424 20.11 -0.16 27.47
C PRO A 424 21.61 -0.02 27.68
N SER A 425 22.02 -0.09 28.95
CA SER A 425 23.40 0.07 29.37
C SER A 425 24.21 -0.85 28.48
N SER A 426 25.06 -0.27 27.64
CA SER A 426 25.90 -0.96 26.68
C SER A 426 26.85 -1.87 27.46
N GLN A 427 26.38 -3.09 27.75
CA GLN A 427 27.20 -4.14 28.32
C GLN A 427 28.19 -4.54 27.21
N GLN A 428 29.42 -4.04 27.40
CA GLN A 428 30.62 -4.36 26.61
C GLN A 428 31.02 -5.82 26.75
#